data_AF-A0A1G3UC12-F1
#
_entry.id   AF-A0A1G3UC12-F1
#
_cell.length_a   1.000
_cell.length_b   1.000
_cell.length_c   1.000
_cell.angle_alpha   90.00
_cell.angle_beta   90.00
_cell.angle_gamma   90.00
#
_symmetry.space_group_name_H-M   'P 1'
#
loop_
_entity.id
_entity.type
_entity.pdbx_description
1 polymer ?
#
loop_
_entity_poly.entity_id
_entity_poly.type
_entity_poly.pdbx_seq_one_letter_code
_entity_poly.pdbx_strand_id
1 'polypeptide(L)'
;MKIFKSNLYDFGMRNIFFLSLLLFFLGCDGEVFKKIEDKSKIGAKIDTIEIAASDSFSYKASESFLKEQGFLVDKSDYKLRVEHRDYAKTCNNPLSKTSSDYNYDGLVAITLFYKNEKVYTSFRDFRGDVNKELFIDLIDAMVEDLKIKK
;
A
#
# COMPACT_ATOMS: atom_id res chain seq x y z
N MET A 1 14.25 -35.41 -50.21
CA MET A 1 13.37 -35.78 -49.09
C MET A 1 14.03 -35.32 -47.79
N LYS A 2 13.33 -34.44 -47.05
CA LYS A 2 13.52 -33.90 -45.68
C LYS A 2 14.81 -34.22 -44.89
N ILE A 3 15.51 -33.17 -44.45
CA ILE A 3 16.14 -33.05 -43.11
C ILE A 3 15.83 -31.63 -42.61
N PHE A 4 14.64 -31.42 -42.07
CA PHE A 4 14.30 -31.33 -40.64
C PHE A 4 14.86 -30.09 -39.91
N LYS A 5 13.95 -29.11 -39.79
CA LYS A 5 13.88 -28.04 -38.79
C LYS A 5 14.32 -28.53 -37.40
N SER A 6 15.31 -27.89 -36.78
CA SER A 6 15.54 -28.05 -35.33
C SER A 6 16.13 -26.85 -34.59
N ASN A 7 16.22 -25.65 -35.19
CA ASN A 7 16.85 -24.49 -34.53
C ASN A 7 15.89 -23.37 -34.10
N LEU A 8 14.57 -23.61 -34.10
CA LEU A 8 13.57 -22.62 -33.68
C LEU A 8 12.99 -22.86 -32.27
N TYR A 9 13.31 -23.99 -31.64
CA TYR A 9 12.77 -24.35 -30.32
C TYR A 9 13.62 -23.87 -29.13
N ASP A 10 14.90 -23.57 -29.33
CA ASP A 10 15.83 -23.29 -28.22
C ASP A 10 15.80 -21.84 -27.74
N PHE A 11 15.45 -20.89 -28.61
CA PHE A 11 15.37 -19.47 -28.25
C PHE A 11 14.06 -19.11 -27.50
N GLY A 12 13.00 -19.89 -27.72
CA GLY A 12 11.68 -19.67 -27.10
C GLY A 12 11.58 -20.15 -25.66
N MET A 13 12.14 -21.32 -25.31
CA MET A 13 11.99 -21.91 -23.97
C MET A 13 12.78 -21.16 -22.89
N ARG A 14 13.96 -20.60 -23.22
CA ARG A 14 14.79 -19.88 -22.27
C ARG A 14 14.15 -18.56 -21.84
N ASN A 15 13.49 -17.84 -22.75
CA ASN A 15 12.80 -16.59 -22.44
C ASN A 15 11.49 -16.80 -21.67
N ILE A 16 10.78 -17.91 -21.89
CA ILE A 16 9.58 -18.27 -21.12
C ILE A 16 9.94 -18.61 -19.67
N PHE A 17 11.10 -19.24 -19.43
CA PHE A 17 11.57 -19.55 -18.07
C PHE A 17 11.93 -18.29 -17.27
N PHE A 18 12.52 -17.28 -17.91
CA PHE A 18 12.77 -15.98 -17.26
C PHE A 18 11.48 -15.19 -17.01
N LEU A 19 10.51 -15.27 -17.93
CA LEU A 19 9.20 -14.64 -17.76
C LEU A 19 8.38 -15.31 -16.64
N SER A 20 8.48 -16.63 -16.47
CA SER A 20 7.83 -17.33 -15.35
C SER A 20 8.53 -17.06 -14.01
N LEU A 21 9.86 -16.92 -14.00
CA LEU A 21 10.62 -16.55 -12.80
C LEU A 21 10.24 -15.16 -12.28
N LEU A 22 9.97 -14.20 -13.18
CA LEU A 22 9.49 -12.86 -12.82
C LEU A 22 8.12 -12.87 -12.14
N LEU A 23 7.24 -13.83 -12.49
CA LEU A 23 5.91 -13.95 -11.88
C LEU A 23 5.94 -14.49 -10.44
N PHE A 24 7.04 -15.14 -10.01
CA PHE A 24 7.20 -15.59 -8.63
C PHE A 24 7.64 -14.47 -7.65
N PHE A 25 8.06 -13.32 -8.16
CA PHE A 25 8.41 -12.15 -7.33
C PHE A 25 7.24 -11.17 -7.11
N LEU A 26 6.05 -11.48 -7.63
CA LEU A 26 4.84 -10.80 -7.17
C LEU A 26 4.56 -11.28 -5.74
N GLY A 27 5.17 -10.58 -4.78
CA GLY A 27 4.97 -10.82 -3.36
C GLY A 27 3.48 -10.89 -3.07
N CYS A 28 3.05 -12.00 -2.48
CA CYS A 28 1.70 -12.11 -1.94
C CYS A 28 1.65 -11.24 -0.67
N ASP A 29 1.36 -9.95 -0.85
CA ASP A 29 1.09 -9.05 0.24
C ASP A 29 -0.13 -9.51 1.05
N GLY A 30 -0.24 -9.04 2.28
CA GLY A 30 -1.39 -9.31 3.13
C GLY A 30 -2.68 -8.72 2.55
N GLU A 31 -3.81 -9.32 2.93
CA GLU A 31 -5.13 -8.75 2.64
C GLU A 31 -5.24 -7.35 3.24
N VAL A 32 -5.87 -6.44 2.51
CA VAL A 32 -6.15 -5.09 3.00
C VAL A 32 -7.28 -5.15 4.02
N PHE A 33 -6.95 -4.93 5.29
CA PHE A 33 -7.95 -4.70 6.31
C PHE A 33 -8.43 -3.25 6.23
N LYS A 34 -9.74 -3.03 6.24
CA LYS A 34 -10.33 -1.69 6.20
C LYS A 34 -11.54 -1.56 7.10
N LYS A 35 -11.72 -0.37 7.68
CA LYS A 35 -12.83 -0.05 8.58
C LYS A 35 -13.22 1.42 8.48
N ILE A 36 -14.49 1.66 8.17
CA ILE A 36 -15.13 2.97 8.35
C ILE A 36 -15.50 3.10 9.83
N GLU A 37 -14.78 3.96 10.55
CA GLU A 37 -14.98 4.20 11.98
C GLU A 37 -16.18 5.13 12.23
N ASP A 38 -16.33 6.15 11.38
CA ASP A 38 -17.46 7.08 11.43
C ASP A 38 -18.24 7.07 10.10
N LYS A 39 -19.36 6.35 10.08
CA LYS A 39 -20.24 6.25 8.90
C LYS A 39 -20.95 7.57 8.56
N SER A 40 -21.02 8.54 9.48
CA SER A 40 -21.62 9.85 9.21
C SER A 40 -20.81 10.68 8.20
N LYS A 41 -19.55 10.31 7.96
CA LYS A 41 -18.66 10.97 7.00
C LYS A 41 -18.73 10.41 5.58
N ILE A 42 -19.54 9.39 5.34
CA ILE A 42 -19.75 8.89 3.97
C ILE A 42 -20.45 9.97 3.14
N GLY A 43 -19.89 10.30 1.98
CA GLY A 43 -20.36 11.38 1.11
C GLY A 43 -19.95 12.78 1.57
N ALA A 44 -19.05 12.89 2.54
CA ALA A 44 -18.51 14.18 2.98
C ALA A 44 -17.79 14.89 1.83
N LYS A 45 -17.91 16.22 1.81
CA LYS A 45 -17.11 17.07 0.94
C LYS A 45 -15.77 17.34 1.63
N ILE A 46 -14.66 16.95 1.00
CA ILE A 46 -13.31 17.11 1.56
C ILE A 46 -12.41 17.63 0.45
N ASP A 47 -12.02 18.90 0.56
CA ASP A 47 -11.18 19.56 -0.45
C ASP A 47 -9.71 19.61 -0.02
N THR A 48 -9.45 19.59 1.29
CA THR A 48 -8.11 19.73 1.88
C THR A 48 -7.85 18.65 2.91
N ILE A 49 -6.68 18.01 2.84
CA ILE A 49 -6.24 16.97 3.78
C ILE A 49 -4.83 17.28 4.26
N GLU A 50 -4.63 17.37 5.57
CA GLU A 50 -3.31 17.44 6.19
C GLU A 50 -2.70 16.03 6.23
N ILE A 51 -1.42 15.87 5.94
CA ILE A 51 -0.71 14.58 6.04
C ILE A 51 0.24 14.60 7.22
N ALA A 52 0.21 13.53 8.04
CA ALA A 52 1.25 13.22 9.01
C ALA A 52 1.77 11.80 8.77
N ALA A 53 3.02 11.69 8.30
CA ALA A 53 3.62 10.41 7.96
C ALA A 53 4.75 10.02 8.93
N SER A 54 5.00 8.71 9.08
CA SER A 54 6.12 8.18 9.86
C SER A 54 7.49 8.47 9.25
N ASP A 55 7.55 8.59 7.91
CA ASP A 55 8.77 8.87 7.18
C ASP A 55 8.50 9.69 5.90
N SER A 56 9.58 10.19 5.29
CA SER A 56 9.51 11.06 4.11
C SER A 56 9.03 10.35 2.84
N PHE A 57 9.25 9.04 2.73
CA PHE A 57 8.83 8.28 1.56
C PHE A 57 7.31 8.14 1.57
N SER A 58 6.75 7.68 2.69
CA SER A 58 5.30 7.59 2.90
C SER A 58 4.60 8.93 2.73
N TYR A 59 5.19 10.02 3.23
CA TYR A 59 4.66 11.38 3.01
C TYR A 59 4.55 11.71 1.53
N LYS A 60 5.64 11.58 0.76
CA LYS A 60 5.69 11.96 -0.65
C LYS A 60 4.77 11.09 -1.51
N ALA A 61 4.75 9.78 -1.29
CA ALA A 61 3.86 8.86 -2.01
C ALA A 61 2.39 9.27 -1.82
N SER A 62 1.99 9.53 -0.57
CA SER A 62 0.62 9.92 -0.22
C SER A 62 0.26 11.31 -0.74
N GLU A 63 1.18 12.28 -0.62
CA GLU A 63 0.99 13.65 -1.11
C GLU A 63 0.80 13.70 -2.62
N SER A 64 1.67 13.03 -3.38
CA SER A 64 1.58 12.98 -4.84
C SER A 64 0.23 12.41 -5.28
N PHE A 65 -0.18 11.28 -4.71
CA PHE A 65 -1.45 10.66 -5.07
C PHE A 65 -2.67 11.50 -4.69
N LEU A 66 -2.69 12.10 -3.49
CA LEU A 66 -3.79 12.99 -3.08
C LEU A 66 -3.91 14.21 -3.99
N LYS A 67 -2.78 14.82 -4.40
CA LYS A 67 -2.79 15.93 -5.36
C LYS A 67 -3.27 15.50 -6.75
N GLU A 68 -2.88 14.32 -7.23
CA GLU A 68 -3.38 13.74 -8.48
C GLU A 68 -4.90 13.50 -8.42
N GLN A 69 -5.41 13.11 -7.26
CA GLN A 69 -6.84 12.99 -6.98
C GLN A 69 -7.55 14.35 -6.82
N GLY A 70 -6.84 15.48 -6.90
CA GLY A 70 -7.42 16.82 -6.83
C GLY A 70 -7.63 17.36 -5.42
N PHE A 71 -7.07 16.71 -4.40
CA PHE A 71 -7.06 17.25 -3.04
C PHE A 71 -5.96 18.31 -2.88
N LEU A 72 -6.23 19.33 -2.08
CA LEU A 72 -5.21 20.22 -1.55
C LEU A 72 -4.55 19.55 -0.34
N VAL A 73 -3.21 19.53 -0.31
CA VAL A 73 -2.45 19.01 0.82
C VAL A 73 -1.92 20.20 1.62
N ASP A 74 -2.65 20.57 2.67
CA ASP A 74 -2.36 21.68 3.58
C ASP A 74 -3.07 21.43 4.93
N LYS A 75 -2.87 22.31 5.91
CA LYS A 75 -3.55 22.27 7.22
C LYS A 75 -5.06 22.20 7.05
N SER A 76 -5.69 21.23 7.72
CA SER A 76 -7.11 20.93 7.58
C SER A 76 -7.69 20.31 8.86
N ASP A 77 -9.01 20.37 9.01
CA ASP A 77 -9.74 19.58 10.01
C ASP A 77 -9.62 18.08 9.74
N TYR A 78 -9.38 17.70 8.48
CA TYR A 78 -9.09 16.33 8.07
C TYR A 78 -7.59 16.07 8.05
N LYS A 79 -7.16 15.04 8.77
CA LYS A 79 -5.76 14.65 8.88
C LYS A 79 -5.59 13.18 8.53
N LEU A 80 -4.83 12.91 7.48
CA LEU A 80 -4.41 11.57 7.10
C LEU A 80 -3.10 11.22 7.80
N ARG A 81 -3.16 10.31 8.77
CA ARG A 81 -1.97 9.69 9.32
C ARG A 81 -1.54 8.52 8.43
N VAL A 82 -0.27 8.47 8.07
CA VAL A 82 0.33 7.40 7.26
C VAL A 82 1.48 6.78 8.04
N GLU A 83 1.37 5.49 8.34
CA GLU A 83 2.37 4.76 9.11
C GLU A 83 3.00 3.67 8.23
N HIS A 84 4.31 3.60 8.29
CA HIS A 84 5.10 2.51 7.76
C HIS A 84 5.95 1.94 8.90
N ARG A 85 5.90 0.62 9.06
CA ARG A 85 6.68 -0.12 10.06
C ARG A 85 7.44 -1.24 9.39
N ASP A 86 8.75 -1.25 9.61
CA ASP A 86 9.64 -2.32 9.18
C ASP A 86 9.82 -3.29 10.37
N TYR A 87 9.33 -4.52 10.23
CA TYR A 87 9.35 -5.48 11.34
C TYR A 87 10.78 -5.90 11.72
N ALA A 88 11.72 -5.91 10.78
CA ALA A 88 13.13 -6.19 11.05
C ALA A 88 13.78 -5.09 11.90
N LYS A 89 13.36 -3.83 11.73
CA LYS A 89 13.89 -2.69 12.51
C LYS A 89 13.18 -2.49 13.85
N THR A 90 12.02 -3.11 14.06
CA THR A 90 11.16 -2.83 15.22
C THR A 90 11.37 -3.81 16.39
N CYS A 91 12.01 -4.97 16.18
CA CYS A 91 12.30 -5.96 17.23
C CYS A 91 13.77 -6.01 17.64
N ASN A 92 14.15 -5.33 18.73
CA ASN A 92 15.45 -5.52 19.42
C ASN A 92 15.44 -6.68 20.44
N ASN A 93 14.35 -7.44 20.56
CA ASN A 93 14.25 -8.55 21.51
C ASN A 93 14.17 -9.91 20.77
N PRO A 94 15.24 -10.74 20.79
CA PRO A 94 15.27 -12.03 20.11
C PRO A 94 14.24 -13.04 20.62
N LEU A 95 13.59 -12.76 21.76
CA LEU A 95 12.55 -13.59 22.38
C LEU A 95 11.12 -13.08 22.15
N SER A 96 10.92 -11.87 21.59
CA SER A 96 9.58 -11.33 21.31
C SER A 96 9.01 -11.79 19.96
N LYS A 97 9.58 -12.84 19.38
CA LYS A 97 9.08 -13.48 18.16
C LYS A 97 7.76 -14.19 18.48
N THR A 98 6.68 -13.43 18.56
CA THR A 98 5.34 -13.99 18.48
C THR A 98 5.24 -14.71 17.15
N SER A 99 4.83 -15.97 17.22
CA SER A 99 4.94 -17.03 16.23
C SER A 99 4.10 -16.84 14.96
N SER A 100 3.71 -15.61 14.60
CA SER A 100 2.85 -15.29 13.46
C SER A 100 3.55 -14.57 12.30
N ASP A 101 4.70 -13.93 12.51
CA ASP A 101 5.15 -12.85 11.61
C ASP A 101 6.40 -13.16 10.77
N TYR A 102 6.68 -14.44 10.45
CA TYR A 102 7.74 -14.78 9.47
C TYR A 102 7.32 -14.57 8.02
N ASN A 103 6.05 -14.24 7.81
CA ASN A 103 5.46 -14.17 6.50
C ASN A 103 5.49 -12.77 5.90
N TYR A 104 5.87 -11.71 6.62
CA TYR A 104 5.80 -10.34 6.10
C TYR A 104 6.99 -9.52 6.59
N ASP A 105 7.43 -8.57 5.78
CA ASP A 105 8.60 -7.74 6.05
C ASP A 105 8.22 -6.45 6.82
N GLY A 106 6.95 -6.04 6.74
CA GLY A 106 6.45 -4.91 7.48
C GLY A 106 4.96 -4.66 7.30
N LEU A 107 4.53 -3.50 7.78
CA LEU A 107 3.16 -3.00 7.75
C LEU A 107 3.12 -1.61 7.11
N VAL A 108 2.11 -1.37 6.30
CA VAL A 108 1.65 -0.02 5.96
C VAL A 108 0.23 0.19 6.48
N ALA A 109 -0.04 1.36 7.04
CA ALA A 109 -1.34 1.71 7.56
C ALA A 109 -1.67 3.18 7.28
N ILE A 110 -2.94 3.46 7.05
CA ILE A 110 -3.48 4.82 7.01
C ILE A 110 -4.60 4.96 8.04
N THR A 111 -4.75 6.17 8.56
CA THR A 111 -5.91 6.53 9.36
C THR A 111 -6.32 7.96 9.05
N LEU A 112 -7.56 8.15 8.58
CA LEU A 112 -8.14 9.47 8.42
C LEU A 112 -8.80 9.90 9.73
N PHE A 113 -8.45 11.09 10.18
CA PHE A 113 -9.08 11.76 11.31
C PHE A 113 -9.88 12.97 10.84
N TYR A 114 -10.97 13.27 11.54
CA TYR A 114 -11.66 14.56 11.48
C TYR A 114 -11.69 15.14 12.89
N LYS A 115 -11.09 16.31 13.11
CA LYS A 115 -11.02 16.94 14.44
C LYS A 115 -10.53 16.00 15.55
N ASN A 116 -9.49 15.20 15.25
CA ASN A 116 -8.88 14.19 16.12
C ASN A 116 -9.73 12.93 16.41
N GLU A 117 -10.90 12.79 15.80
CA GLU A 117 -11.69 11.56 15.85
C GLU A 117 -11.42 10.69 14.61
N LYS A 118 -11.31 9.37 14.79
CA LYS A 118 -11.06 8.45 13.67
C LYS A 118 -12.29 8.37 12.78
N VAL A 119 -12.07 8.54 11.47
CA VAL A 119 -13.09 8.41 10.43
C VAL A 119 -12.90 7.09 9.67
N TYR A 120 -11.66 6.76 9.32
CA TYR A 120 -11.33 5.59 8.53
C TYR A 120 -9.98 5.03 8.93
N THR A 121 -9.86 3.71 8.98
CA THR A 121 -8.59 3.01 9.19
C THR A 121 -8.43 1.94 8.14
N SER A 122 -7.24 1.83 7.55
CA SER A 122 -6.90 0.72 6.67
C SER A 122 -5.43 0.34 6.82
N PHE A 123 -5.11 -0.94 6.72
CA PHE A 123 -3.74 -1.44 6.79
C PHE A 123 -3.57 -2.72 6.00
N ARG A 124 -2.32 -3.03 5.67
CA ARG A 124 -1.90 -4.30 5.11
C ARG A 124 -0.47 -4.61 5.54
N ASP A 125 -0.18 -5.89 5.71
CA ASP A 125 1.20 -6.36 5.76
C ASP A 125 1.75 -6.47 4.34
N PHE A 126 3.05 -6.25 4.16
CA PHE A 126 3.72 -6.33 2.85
C PHE A 126 4.93 -7.27 2.87
N ARG A 127 5.30 -7.78 1.69
CA ARG A 127 6.56 -8.51 1.46
C ARG A 127 7.46 -7.74 0.50
N GLY A 128 8.76 -7.81 0.72
CA GLY A 128 9.77 -7.17 -0.10
C GLY A 128 9.94 -5.69 0.20
N ASP A 129 10.32 -4.93 -0.82
CA ASP A 129 10.61 -3.50 -0.67
C ASP A 129 9.34 -2.66 -0.60
N VAL A 130 9.38 -1.63 0.24
CA VAL A 130 8.32 -0.63 0.31
C VAL A 130 8.27 0.17 -0.99
N ASN A 131 7.11 0.18 -1.62
CA ASN A 131 6.83 0.96 -2.81
C ASN A 131 5.64 1.91 -2.58
N LYS A 132 5.35 2.77 -3.56
CA LYS A 132 4.29 3.79 -3.43
C LYS A 132 2.90 3.17 -3.53
N GLU A 133 2.76 2.09 -4.30
CA GLU A 133 1.51 1.39 -4.59
C GLU A 133 0.87 0.87 -3.29
N LEU A 134 1.70 0.40 -2.34
CA LEU A 134 1.25 0.00 -1.00
C LEU A 134 0.45 1.08 -0.27
N PHE A 135 0.79 2.36 -0.42
CA PHE A 135 0.06 3.47 0.22
C PHE A 135 -1.11 3.94 -0.64
N ILE A 136 -0.91 3.99 -1.96
CA ILE A 136 -1.92 4.43 -2.93
C ILE A 136 -3.17 3.54 -2.82
N ASP A 137 -2.99 2.22 -2.81
CA ASP A 137 -4.12 1.28 -2.71
C ASP A 137 -4.99 1.53 -1.47
N LEU A 138 -4.35 1.85 -0.33
CA LEU A 138 -5.08 2.14 0.91
C LEU A 138 -5.83 3.47 0.84
N ILE A 139 -5.20 4.51 0.28
CA ILE A 139 -5.79 5.85 0.19
C ILE A 139 -6.92 5.85 -0.85
N ASP A 140 -6.75 5.15 -1.96
CA ASP A 140 -7.78 5.03 -2.99
C ASP A 140 -9.02 4.30 -2.44
N ALA A 141 -8.82 3.16 -1.76
CA ALA A 141 -9.90 2.45 -1.08
C ALA A 141 -10.63 3.34 -0.04
N MET A 142 -9.90 4.19 0.69
CA MET A 142 -10.52 5.16 1.61
C MET A 142 -11.41 6.17 0.85
N VAL A 143 -10.92 6.74 -0.25
CA VAL A 143 -11.66 7.73 -1.05
C VAL A 143 -12.94 7.11 -1.61
N GLU A 144 -12.85 5.87 -2.11
CA GLU A 144 -13.99 5.11 -2.64
C GLU A 144 -15.00 4.73 -1.55
N ASP A 145 -14.54 4.11 -0.46
CA ASP A 145 -15.39 3.63 0.63
C ASP A 145 -16.16 4.79 1.30
N LEU A 146 -15.50 5.93 1.50
CA LEU A 146 -16.12 7.15 2.04
C LEU A 146 -16.91 7.92 0.99
N LYS A 147 -16.85 7.58 -0.30
CA LYS A 147 -17.53 8.29 -1.40
C LYS A 147 -17.27 9.80 -1.35
N ILE A 148 -16.01 10.18 -1.13
CA ILE A 148 -15.63 11.57 -0.89
C ILE A 148 -16.03 12.42 -2.10
N LYS A 149 -16.74 13.51 -1.85
CA LYS A 149 -17.07 14.51 -2.86
C LYS A 149 -15.98 15.57 -2.91
N LYS A 150 -15.51 15.86 -4.12
CA LYS A 150 -14.55 16.91 -4.44
C LYS A 150 -15.30 18.22 -4.76
#